data_AF-A0A160T9A7-F1
#
_entry.id   AF-A0A160T9A7-F1
#
_cell.length_a   1.000
_cell.length_b   1.000
_cell.length_c   1.000
_cell.angle_alpha   90.00
_cell.angle_beta   90.00
_cell.angle_gamma   90.00
#
_symmetry.space_group_name_H-M   'P 1'
#
loop_
_entity.id
_entity.type
_entity.pdbx_description
1 polymer ?
#
loop_
_entity_poly.entity_id
_entity_poly.type
_entity_poly.pdbx_seq_one_letter_code
_entity_poly.pdbx_strand_id
1 'polypeptide(L)'
;MAHYANEELGVEFDIADRFTVREQLVFRGKVAESFGESVFVRYWMAGQTVIQAWSCDAVADMAALDLDATDNMNVAEIVAWTANTVAGHMNRLETPPKK
;
A
#
# COMPACT_ATOMS: atom_id res chain seq x y z
N MET A 1 3.36 1.96 15.40
CA MET A 1 3.36 2.11 13.93
C MET A 1 4.53 1.30 13.42
N ALA A 2 4.37 0.67 12.26
CA ALA A 2 5.44 -0.05 11.60
C ALA A 2 5.98 0.80 10.44
N HIS A 3 7.29 0.99 10.43
CA HIS A 3 8.02 1.64 9.34
C HIS A 3 8.47 0.59 8.32
N TYR A 4 8.37 0.93 7.04
CA TYR A 4 8.80 0.11 5.92
C TYR A 4 9.65 0.94 4.97
N ALA A 5 10.80 0.41 4.61
CA ALA A 5 11.70 1.03 3.63
C ALA A 5 12.26 -0.02 2.67
N ASN A 6 12.51 0.41 1.44
CA ASN A 6 13.27 -0.33 0.45
C ASN A 6 14.27 0.63 -0.20
N GLU A 7 15.53 0.55 0.24
CA GLU A 7 16.62 1.44 -0.20
C GLU A 7 16.91 1.31 -1.70
N GLU A 8 16.77 0.10 -2.27
CA GLU A 8 17.00 -0.14 -3.71
C GLU A 8 15.96 0.57 -4.58
N LEU A 9 14.70 0.60 -4.11
CA LEU A 9 13.59 1.24 -4.80
C LEU A 9 13.40 2.72 -4.40
N GLY A 10 14.17 3.22 -3.43
CA GLY A 10 14.07 4.60 -2.93
C GLY A 10 12.69 4.95 -2.37
N VAL A 11 12.02 3.99 -1.69
CA VAL A 11 10.67 4.14 -1.14
C VAL A 11 10.64 3.82 0.35
N GLU A 12 9.96 4.67 1.12
CA GLU A 12 9.66 4.44 2.52
C GLU A 12 8.27 4.99 2.92
N PHE A 13 7.67 4.35 3.93
CA PHE A 13 6.40 4.79 4.50
C PHE A 13 6.11 4.10 5.84
N ASP A 14 5.10 4.60 6.54
CA ASP A 14 4.59 4.03 7.77
C ASP A 14 3.17 3.46 7.60
N ILE A 15 2.85 2.42 8.37
CA ILE A 15 1.49 1.91 8.56
C ILE A 15 1.19 1.79 10.05
N ALA A 16 0.01 2.25 10.49
CA ALA A 16 -0.40 2.12 11.88
C ALA A 16 -0.64 0.64 12.27
N ASP A 17 -0.20 0.21 13.46
CA ASP A 17 -0.42 -1.18 13.92
C ASP A 17 -1.85 -1.42 14.44
N ARG A 18 -2.67 -0.37 14.51
CA ARG A 18 -4.03 -0.42 15.01
C ARG A 18 -4.90 0.52 14.20
N PHE A 19 -6.01 -0.01 13.72
CA PHE A 19 -7.03 0.73 13.00
C PHE A 19 -8.36 0.58 13.71
N THR A 20 -9.13 1.65 13.77
CA THR A 20 -10.55 1.59 14.09
C THR A 20 -11.30 0.73 13.09
N VAL A 21 -12.47 0.20 13.48
CA VAL A 21 -13.33 -0.57 12.57
C VAL A 21 -13.68 0.24 11.32
N ARG A 22 -13.89 1.56 11.47
CA ARG A 22 -14.20 2.44 10.34
C ARG A 22 -13.06 2.50 9.32
N GLU A 23 -11.82 2.68 9.78
CA GLU A 23 -10.65 2.72 8.90
C GLU A 23 -10.43 1.38 8.19
N GLN A 24 -10.63 0.25 8.88
CA GLN A 24 -10.55 -1.07 8.25
C GLN A 24 -11.62 -1.28 7.18
N LEU A 25 -12.85 -0.83 7.43
CA LEU A 25 -13.93 -0.90 6.45
C LEU A 25 -13.66 -0.02 5.23
N VAL A 26 -13.07 1.17 5.43
CA VAL A 26 -12.66 2.04 4.32
C VAL A 26 -11.60 1.35 3.46
N PHE A 27 -10.56 0.78 4.08
CA PHE A 27 -9.53 0.03 3.36
C PHE A 27 -10.12 -1.13 2.56
N ARG A 28 -10.95 -1.97 3.21
CA ARG A 28 -11.61 -3.11 2.53
C ARG A 28 -12.55 -2.65 1.41
N GLY A 29 -13.25 -1.54 1.61
CA GLY A 29 -14.08 -0.91 0.60
C GLY A 29 -13.27 -0.54 -0.64
N LYS A 30 -12.10 0.09 -0.45
CA LYS A 30 -11.19 0.42 -1.57
C LYS A 30 -10.64 -0.81 -2.28
N VAL A 31 -10.26 -1.86 -1.56
CA VAL A 31 -9.85 -3.13 -2.18
C VAL A 31 -10.98 -3.74 -3.03
N ALA A 32 -12.24 -3.59 -2.61
CA ALA A 32 -13.41 -4.10 -3.32
C ALA A 32 -13.82 -3.23 -4.51
N GLU A 33 -13.74 -1.90 -4.41
CA GLU A 33 -14.04 -0.97 -5.52
C GLU A 33 -13.16 -1.24 -6.75
N SER A 34 -11.90 -1.62 -6.52
CA SER A 34 -10.94 -1.96 -7.59
C SER A 34 -11.01 -3.42 -8.05
N PHE A 35 -12.13 -4.15 -7.87
CA PHE A 35 -12.19 -5.61 -8.15
C PHE A 35 -11.81 -6.03 -9.58
N GLY A 36 -11.97 -5.15 -10.57
CA GLY A 36 -11.58 -5.40 -11.96
C GLY A 36 -10.07 -5.36 -12.22
N GLU A 37 -9.30 -4.85 -11.25
CA GLU A 37 -7.87 -4.64 -11.37
C GLU A 37 -7.04 -5.83 -10.89
N SER A 38 -5.77 -5.86 -11.31
CA SER A 38 -4.80 -6.83 -10.76
C SER A 38 -4.59 -6.62 -9.26
N VAL A 39 -4.15 -7.67 -8.57
CA VAL A 39 -4.00 -7.65 -7.10
C VAL A 39 -3.07 -6.53 -6.62
N PHE A 40 -2.00 -6.23 -7.35
CA PHE A 40 -1.07 -5.17 -6.98
C PHE A 40 -1.71 -3.78 -7.07
N VAL A 41 -2.43 -3.52 -8.16
CA VAL A 41 -3.14 -2.24 -8.35
C VAL A 41 -4.19 -2.03 -7.25
N ARG A 42 -4.94 -3.08 -6.90
CA ARG A 42 -5.95 -3.02 -5.83
C ARG A 42 -5.38 -2.61 -4.48
N TYR A 43 -4.28 -3.25 -4.07
CA TYR A 43 -3.64 -2.94 -2.79
C TYR A 43 -2.82 -1.66 -2.83
N TRP A 44 -2.30 -1.25 -3.98
CA TRP A 44 -1.72 0.08 -4.18
C TRP A 44 -2.76 1.17 -3.94
N MET A 45 -3.91 1.09 -4.62
CA MET A 45 -5.00 2.05 -4.48
C MET A 45 -5.56 2.08 -3.06
N ALA A 46 -5.78 0.92 -2.44
CA ALA A 46 -6.25 0.85 -1.07
C ALA A 46 -5.19 1.27 -0.05
N GLY A 47 -3.90 1.06 -0.36
CA GLY A 47 -2.77 1.45 0.48
C GLY A 47 -2.78 2.94 0.85
N GLN A 48 -3.26 3.79 -0.06
CA GLN A 48 -3.41 5.24 0.16
C GLN A 48 -4.26 5.58 1.39
N THR A 49 -5.14 4.69 1.87
CA THR A 49 -5.97 4.96 3.04
C THR A 49 -5.30 4.61 4.36
N VAL A 50 -4.20 3.85 4.33
CA VAL A 50 -3.52 3.31 5.53
C VAL A 50 -2.04 3.71 5.62
N ILE A 51 -1.43 4.05 4.49
CA ILE A 51 -0.07 4.55 4.40
C ILE A 51 0.00 5.98 4.93
N GLN A 52 1.03 6.23 5.72
CA GLN A 52 1.38 7.52 6.28
C GLN A 52 2.85 7.82 5.98
N ALA A 53 3.23 9.10 6.02
CA ALA A 53 4.61 9.53 5.83
C ALA A 53 5.27 8.96 4.56
N TRP A 54 4.53 8.89 3.45
CA TRP A 54 5.04 8.41 2.17
C TRP A 54 6.20 9.29 1.68
N SER A 55 7.30 8.64 1.30
CA SER A 55 8.45 9.25 0.66
C SER A 55 8.95 8.31 -0.43
N CYS A 56 9.01 8.79 -1.66
CA CYS A 56 9.54 8.02 -2.79
C CYS A 56 10.06 8.96 -3.88
N ASP A 57 11.30 8.74 -4.31
CA ASP A 57 11.96 9.59 -5.31
C ASP A 57 11.25 9.53 -6.68
N ALA A 58 10.79 8.34 -7.07
CA ALA A 58 10.16 8.11 -8.37
C ALA A 58 8.65 8.40 -8.39
N VAL A 59 7.99 8.36 -7.22
CA VAL A 59 6.54 8.55 -7.09
C VAL A 59 6.27 9.51 -5.93
N ALA A 60 6.30 10.81 -6.20
CA ALA A 60 6.16 11.82 -5.16
C ALA A 60 4.77 11.81 -4.49
N ASP A 61 3.71 11.49 -5.26
CA ASP A 61 2.35 11.40 -4.76
C ASP A 61 1.70 10.10 -5.27
N MET A 62 1.36 9.21 -4.33
CA MET A 62 0.73 7.93 -4.63
C MET A 62 -0.62 8.10 -5.32
N ALA A 63 -1.40 9.13 -4.95
CA ALA A 63 -2.76 9.34 -5.44
C ALA A 63 -2.77 9.97 -6.84
N ALA A 64 -1.69 10.67 -7.22
CA ALA A 64 -1.55 11.30 -8.52
C ALA A 64 -0.86 10.40 -9.57
N LEU A 65 -0.36 9.23 -9.19
CA LEU A 65 0.31 8.31 -10.11
C LEU A 65 -0.69 7.70 -11.10
N ASP A 66 -0.50 7.98 -12.39
CA ASP A 66 -1.22 7.33 -13.49
C ASP A 66 -0.47 6.07 -13.94
N LEU A 67 -1.04 4.91 -13.63
CA LEU A 67 -0.45 3.60 -13.94
C LEU A 67 -0.57 3.23 -15.42
N ASP A 68 -1.50 3.83 -16.17
CA ASP A 68 -1.71 3.55 -17.58
C ASP A 68 -0.83 4.42 -18.48
N ALA A 69 -0.39 5.57 -17.97
CA ALA A 69 0.49 6.50 -18.68
C ALA A 69 1.98 6.30 -18.42
N THR A 70 2.35 5.59 -17.34
CA THR A 70 3.76 5.38 -16.97
C THR A 70 4.37 4.17 -17.69
N ASP A 71 5.58 4.35 -18.22
CA ASP A 71 6.39 3.28 -18.84
C ASP A 71 7.64 2.91 -18.01
N ASN A 72 7.82 3.53 -16.85
CA ASN A 72 8.98 3.32 -16.00
C ASN A 72 8.86 1.99 -15.23
N MET A 73 9.73 1.03 -15.56
CA MET A 73 9.76 -0.28 -14.92
C MET A 73 9.96 -0.21 -13.39
N ASN A 74 10.74 0.76 -12.89
CA ASN A 74 10.96 0.93 -11.45
C ASN A 74 9.65 1.30 -10.73
N VAL A 75 8.75 2.03 -11.39
CA VAL A 75 7.44 2.36 -10.82
C VAL A 75 6.60 1.11 -10.64
N ALA A 76 6.65 0.17 -11.59
CA ALA A 76 5.96 -1.12 -11.46
C ALA A 76 6.48 -1.93 -10.26
N GLU A 77 7.80 -1.93 -10.02
CA GLU A 77 8.40 -2.59 -8.86
C GLU A 77 8.03 -1.92 -7.53
N ILE A 78 8.03 -0.57 -7.48
CA ILE A 78 7.58 0.21 -6.32
C ILE A 78 6.12 -0.12 -5.99
N VAL A 79 5.25 -0.13 -7.00
CA VAL A 79 3.83 -0.45 -6.85
C VAL A 79 3.66 -1.86 -6.31
N ALA A 80 4.33 -2.85 -6.90
CA ALA A 80 4.25 -4.23 -6.48
C ALA A 80 4.77 -4.45 -5.05
N TRP A 81 5.91 -3.87 -4.70
CA TRP A 81 6.49 -3.96 -3.36
C TRP A 81 5.60 -3.30 -2.31
N THR A 82 5.11 -2.10 -2.59
CA THR A 82 4.21 -1.35 -1.68
C THR A 82 2.92 -2.12 -1.46
N ALA A 83 2.28 -2.60 -2.54
CA ALA A 83 1.05 -3.37 -2.49
C ALA A 83 1.20 -4.65 -1.64
N ASN A 84 2.28 -5.41 -1.84
CA ASN A 84 2.57 -6.60 -1.05
C ASN A 84 2.81 -6.28 0.42
N THR A 85 3.54 -5.20 0.70
CA THR A 85 3.83 -4.74 2.07
C THR A 85 2.55 -4.35 2.81
N VAL A 86 1.68 -3.58 2.17
CA VAL A 86 0.36 -3.21 2.70
C VAL A 86 -0.48 -4.45 2.96
N ALA A 87 -0.63 -5.33 1.97
CA ALA A 87 -1.41 -6.56 2.12
C ALA A 87 -0.87 -7.43 3.27
N GLY A 88 0.45 -7.61 3.33
CA GLY A 88 1.12 -8.38 4.38
C GLY A 88 1.00 -7.75 5.77
N HIS A 89 1.02 -6.42 5.89
CA HIS A 89 0.75 -5.74 7.15
C HIS A 89 -0.70 -5.98 7.60
N MET A 90 -1.66 -5.69 6.72
CA MET A 90 -3.09 -5.79 7.05
C MET A 90 -3.52 -7.22 7.39
N ASN A 91 -2.99 -8.24 6.70
CA ASN A 91 -3.25 -9.65 7.01
C ASN A 91 -2.67 -10.07 8.38
N ARG A 92 -1.54 -9.48 8.81
CA ARG A 92 -0.96 -9.77 10.12
C ARG A 92 -1.81 -9.22 11.26
N LEU A 93 -2.51 -8.10 11.05
CA LEU A 93 -3.45 -7.56 12.04
C LEU A 93 -4.64 -8.50 12.31
N GLU A 94 -5.03 -9.32 11.32
CA GLU A 94 -6.07 -10.34 11.47
C GLU A 94 -5.60 -11.56 12.28
N THR A 95 -4.29 -11.75 12.44
CA THR A 95 -3.73 -12.91 13.13
C THR A 95 -3.67 -12.63 14.64
N PRO A 96 -4.44 -13.34 15.49
CA PRO A 96 -4.33 -13.18 16.93
C PRO A 96 -2.90 -13.57 17.38
N PRO A 97 -2.29 -12.85 18.35
CA PRO A 97 -0.95 -13.16 18.81
C PRO A 97 -0.89 -14.62 19.30
N LYS A 98 0.13 -15.36 18.87
CA LYS A 98 0.38 -16.73 19.34
C LYS A 98 0.57 -16.67 20.87
N LYS A 99 -0.27 -17.42 21.59
CA LYS A 99 -0.17 -17.60 23.05
C LYS A 99 1.09 -18.38 23.41
#